data_AF-A0A2A5VVJ1-F1
#
_entry.id   AF-A0A2A5VVJ1-F1
#
_cell.length_a   1.000
_cell.length_b   1.000
_cell.length_c   1.000
_cell.angle_alpha   90.00
_cell.angle_beta   90.00
_cell.angle_gamma   90.00
#
_symmetry.space_group_name_H-M   'P 1'
#
loop_
_entity.id
_entity.type
_entity.pdbx_description
1 polymer ?
#
loop_
_entity_poly.entity_id
_entity_poly.type
_entity_poly.pdbx_seq_one_letter_code
_entity_poly.pdbx_strand_id
1 'polypeptide(L)'
;MVIFIPNEVDASEFRCAATPDSVKRLRALDGAPEVRVERGLGLGCGFPDAAFEGAGAVVVDSQESGLREATHIFRIHAPSVKLLRGYPKGAVSISLLDPYNNGAKLEAMAEKGVDAISLEMIPRTTLAQ
;
A
#
# COMPACT_ATOMS: atom_id res chain seq x y z
N MET A 1 8.89 -7.47 -9.62
CA MET A 1 8.41 -6.86 -8.35
C MET A 1 6.94 -6.54 -8.51
N VAL A 2 6.10 -6.85 -7.52
CA VAL A 2 4.66 -6.53 -7.52
C VAL A 2 4.36 -5.57 -6.36
N ILE A 3 3.85 -4.40 -6.70
CA ILE A 3 3.38 -3.38 -5.76
C ILE A 3 1.86 -3.44 -5.75
N PHE A 4 1.26 -3.67 -4.59
CA PHE A 4 -0.18 -3.66 -4.43
C PHE A 4 -0.63 -2.48 -3.57
N ILE A 5 -1.62 -1.73 -4.06
CA ILE A 5 -2.23 -0.60 -3.38
C ILE A 5 -3.73 -0.90 -3.16
N PRO A 6 -4.09 -1.48 -1.99
CA PRO A 6 -5.47 -1.77 -1.62
C PRO A 6 -6.28 -0.54 -1.22
N ASN A 7 -7.61 -0.68 -1.19
CA ASN A 7 -8.50 0.27 -0.54
C ASN A 7 -8.25 0.35 0.98
N GLU A 8 -8.54 1.51 1.55
CA GLU A 8 -8.64 1.64 3.00
C GLU A 8 -9.93 1.03 3.54
N VAL A 9 -9.85 0.43 4.73
CA VAL A 9 -10.98 -0.25 5.37
C VAL A 9 -11.74 0.65 6.34
N ASP A 10 -11.11 1.76 6.74
CA ASP A 10 -11.74 2.77 7.57
C ASP A 10 -12.66 3.63 6.71
N ALA A 11 -13.96 3.63 7.02
CA ALA A 11 -14.96 4.38 6.28
C ALA A 11 -14.79 5.91 6.36
N SER A 12 -13.99 6.39 7.32
CA SER A 12 -13.63 7.81 7.45
C SER A 12 -12.40 8.20 6.64
N GLU A 13 -11.71 7.24 6.04
CA GLU A 13 -10.52 7.48 5.22
C GLU A 13 -10.87 7.55 3.73
N PHE A 14 -10.81 8.76 3.18
CA PHE A 14 -11.10 9.01 1.76
C PHE A 14 -9.84 9.14 0.90
N ARG A 15 -8.65 9.15 1.52
CA ARG A 15 -7.37 9.25 0.81
C ARG A 15 -6.99 7.90 0.18
N CYS A 16 -6.31 7.97 -0.95
CA CYS A 16 -5.68 6.81 -1.59
C CYS A 16 -4.15 6.86 -1.40
N ALA A 17 -3.53 5.71 -1.15
CA ALA A 17 -2.08 5.62 -0.97
C ALA A 17 -1.25 5.84 -2.26
N ALA A 18 -1.92 5.91 -3.42
CA ALA A 18 -1.30 6.24 -4.70
C ALA A 18 -2.26 7.05 -5.57
N THR A 19 -1.72 7.97 -6.34
CA THR A 19 -2.41 8.69 -7.43
C THR A 19 -2.02 8.11 -8.79
N PRO A 20 -2.80 8.35 -9.87
CA PRO A 20 -2.42 7.94 -11.22
C PRO A 20 -1.04 8.45 -11.65
N ASP A 21 -0.63 9.65 -11.23
CA ASP A 21 0.70 10.17 -11.50
C ASP A 21 1.80 9.38 -10.79
N SER A 22 1.59 9.05 -9.51
CA SER A 22 2.54 8.20 -8.77
C SER A 22 2.64 6.79 -9.37
N VAL A 23 1.54 6.23 -9.88
CA VAL A 23 1.54 4.94 -10.57
C VAL A 23 2.39 5.01 -11.84
N LYS A 24 2.24 6.06 -12.66
CA LYS A 24 3.08 6.24 -13.86
C LYS A 24 4.57 6.24 -13.49
N ARG A 25 4.94 6.95 -12.43
CA ARG A 25 6.34 7.01 -11.95
C ARG A 25 6.83 5.65 -11.46
N LEU A 26 6.01 4.92 -10.69
CA LEU A 26 6.34 3.57 -10.24
C LEU A 26 6.55 2.62 -11.42
N ARG A 27 5.67 2.68 -12.44
CA ARG A 27 5.80 1.87 -13.66
C ARG A 27 7.03 2.23 -14.51
N ALA A 28 7.52 3.46 -14.40
CA ALA A 28 8.71 3.95 -15.10
C ALA A 28 10.04 3.63 -14.39
N LEU A 29 10.01 3.07 -13.18
CA LEU A 29 11.22 2.63 -12.49
C LEU A 29 11.92 1.50 -13.25
N ASP A 30 13.23 1.40 -13.09
CA ASP A 30 14.01 0.27 -13.61
C ASP A 30 13.45 -1.07 -13.09
N GLY A 31 13.30 -2.03 -14.00
CA GLY A 31 12.64 -3.30 -13.72
C GLY A 31 11.11 -3.27 -13.85
N ALA A 32 10.52 -2.14 -14.23
CA ALA A 32 9.09 -1.95 -14.56
C ALA A 32 8.13 -2.70 -13.63
N PRO A 33 8.11 -2.37 -12.32
CA PRO A 33 7.35 -3.09 -11.29
C PRO A 33 5.87 -3.15 -11.63
N GLU A 34 5.25 -4.31 -11.54
CA GLU A 34 3.80 -4.43 -11.72
C GLU A 34 3.09 -3.69 -10.60
N VAL A 35 2.23 -2.73 -10.95
CA VAL A 35 1.44 -1.97 -9.98
C VAL A 35 0.01 -2.47 -10.06
N ARG A 36 -0.47 -3.08 -8.98
CA ARG A 36 -1.84 -3.53 -8.81
C ARG A 36 -2.57 -2.54 -7.91
N VAL A 37 -3.74 -2.09 -8.32
CA VAL A 37 -4.62 -1.25 -7.51
C VAL A 37 -5.95 -1.95 -7.31
N GLU A 38 -6.52 -1.84 -6.11
CA GLU A 38 -7.86 -2.38 -5.89
C GLU A 38 -8.92 -1.51 -6.56
N ARG A 39 -9.95 -2.13 -7.14
CA ARG A 39 -11.08 -1.42 -7.74
C ARG A 39 -11.65 -0.41 -6.76
N GLY A 40 -11.83 0.83 -7.21
CA GLY A 40 -12.36 1.92 -6.41
C GLY A 40 -11.34 2.68 -5.56
N LEU A 41 -10.04 2.33 -5.63
CA LEU A 41 -8.96 2.96 -4.83
C LEU A 41 -9.05 4.49 -4.77
N GLY A 42 -9.27 5.12 -5.92
CA GLY A 42 -9.23 6.56 -6.05
C GLY A 42 -10.57 7.29 -5.90
N LEU A 43 -11.67 6.57 -5.67
CA LEU A 43 -13.01 7.18 -5.69
C LEU A 43 -13.17 8.31 -4.67
N GLY A 44 -12.63 8.14 -3.46
CA GLY A 44 -12.62 9.18 -2.42
C GLY A 44 -11.78 10.41 -2.77
N CYS A 45 -10.84 10.29 -3.72
CA CYS A 45 -9.96 11.35 -4.19
C CYS A 45 -10.32 11.86 -5.61
N GLY A 46 -11.44 11.41 -6.19
CA GLY A 46 -11.88 11.81 -7.53
C GLY A 46 -11.10 11.19 -8.69
N PHE A 47 -10.38 10.09 -8.46
CA PHE A 47 -9.72 9.33 -9.51
C PHE A 47 -10.52 8.07 -9.85
N PRO A 48 -11.11 7.97 -11.06
CA PRO A 48 -11.78 6.76 -11.50
C PRO A 48 -10.76 5.64 -11.82
N ASP A 49 -11.20 4.38 -11.78
CA ASP A 49 -10.35 3.21 -12.09
C ASP A 49 -9.63 3.34 -13.44
N ALA A 50 -10.33 3.86 -14.47
CA ALA A 50 -9.78 4.09 -15.80
C ALA A 50 -8.55 5.01 -15.81
N ALA A 51 -8.43 5.93 -14.83
CA ALA A 51 -7.25 6.78 -14.71
C ALA A 51 -6.02 5.99 -14.24
N PHE A 52 -6.20 4.97 -13.40
CA PHE A 52 -5.14 4.07 -12.97
C PHE A 52 -4.75 3.09 -14.07
N GLU A 53 -5.72 2.54 -14.81
CA GLU A 53 -5.45 1.69 -15.99
C GLU A 53 -4.65 2.47 -17.04
N GLY A 54 -5.06 3.70 -17.35
CA GLY A 54 -4.33 4.60 -18.26
C GLY A 54 -2.95 5.03 -17.73
N ALA A 55 -2.68 4.86 -16.44
CA ALA A 55 -1.37 5.05 -15.82
C ALA A 55 -0.50 3.78 -15.85
N GLY A 56 -1.04 2.65 -16.33
CA GLY A 56 -0.35 1.37 -16.42
C GLY A 56 -0.46 0.49 -15.18
N ALA A 57 -1.43 0.76 -14.29
CA ALA A 57 -1.78 -0.18 -13.22
C ALA A 57 -2.74 -1.28 -13.71
N VAL A 58 -2.66 -2.43 -13.06
CA VAL A 58 -3.66 -3.50 -13.16
C VAL A 58 -4.71 -3.27 -12.08
N VAL A 59 -5.96 -3.05 -12.46
CA VAL A 59 -7.07 -2.95 -11.51
C VAL A 59 -7.53 -4.36 -11.13
N VAL A 60 -7.56 -4.66 -9.83
CA VAL A 60 -7.99 -5.96 -9.30
C VAL A 60 -9.31 -5.85 -8.54
N ASP A 61 -10.17 -6.86 -8.66
CA ASP A 61 -11.53 -6.82 -8.09
C ASP A 61 -11.58 -7.16 -6.59
N SER A 62 -10.50 -7.70 -6.03
CA SER A 62 -10.46 -8.04 -4.60
C SER A 62 -9.07 -7.88 -4.00
N GLN A 63 -9.05 -7.54 -2.71
CA GLN A 63 -7.83 -7.48 -1.93
C GLN A 63 -7.06 -8.80 -1.92
N GLU A 64 -7.75 -9.94 -1.89
CA GLU A 64 -7.12 -11.26 -1.95
C GLU A 64 -6.33 -11.44 -3.26
N SER A 65 -6.94 -11.10 -4.40
CA SER A 65 -6.27 -11.20 -5.70
C SER A 65 -5.07 -10.26 -5.82
N GLY A 66 -5.17 -9.05 -5.26
CA GLY A 66 -4.07 -8.08 -5.27
C GLY A 66 -2.90 -8.47 -4.36
N LEU A 67 -3.18 -9.09 -3.22
CA LEU A 67 -2.16 -9.55 -2.26
C LEU A 67 -1.38 -10.77 -2.75
N ARG A 68 -1.93 -11.57 -3.67
CA ARG A 68 -1.20 -12.70 -4.26
C ARG A 68 0.06 -12.18 -4.95
N GLU A 69 1.22 -12.74 -4.59
CA GLU A 69 2.53 -12.36 -5.13
C GLU A 69 2.98 -10.92 -4.84
N ALA A 70 2.21 -10.14 -4.07
CA ALA A 70 2.58 -8.79 -3.70
C ALA A 70 3.85 -8.81 -2.83
N THR A 71 4.91 -8.17 -3.32
CA THR A 71 6.14 -8.01 -2.53
C THR A 71 6.17 -6.68 -1.79
N HIS A 72 5.41 -5.69 -2.26
CA HIS A 72 5.27 -4.39 -1.61
C HIS A 72 3.79 -4.03 -1.50
N ILE A 73 3.38 -3.53 -0.34
CA ILE A 73 1.99 -3.19 -0.06
C ILE A 73 1.94 -1.78 0.53
N PHE A 74 1.25 -0.88 -0.16
CA PHE A 74 1.18 0.53 0.22
C PHE A 74 -0.20 0.86 0.77
N ARG A 75 -0.24 1.41 1.98
CA ARG A 75 -1.47 1.82 2.67
C ARG A 75 -1.29 3.20 3.30
N ILE A 76 -2.39 3.86 3.61
CA ILE A 76 -2.38 5.05 4.46
C ILE A 76 -2.13 4.62 5.90
N HIS A 77 -2.92 3.67 6.42
CA HIS A 77 -2.85 3.23 7.83
C HIS A 77 -2.25 1.84 7.99
N ALA A 78 -1.70 1.57 9.18
CA ALA A 78 -1.27 0.24 9.58
C ALA A 78 -2.37 -0.80 9.34
N PRO A 79 -2.05 -1.95 8.69
CA PRO A 79 -3.04 -2.98 8.46
C PRO A 79 -3.54 -3.57 9.79
N SER A 80 -4.83 -3.90 9.84
CA SER A 80 -5.36 -4.65 10.99
C SER A 80 -4.83 -6.09 10.99
N VAL A 81 -4.87 -6.73 12.16
CA VAL A 81 -4.49 -8.15 12.32
C VAL A 81 -5.26 -9.07 11.36
N LYS A 82 -6.51 -8.72 11.03
CA LYS A 82 -7.32 -9.46 10.05
C LYS A 82 -6.73 -9.35 8.64
N LEU A 83 -6.34 -8.15 8.21
CA LEU A 83 -5.76 -7.90 6.89
C LEU A 83 -4.39 -8.56 6.73
N LEU A 84 -3.57 -8.53 7.79
CA LEU A 84 -2.25 -9.15 7.80
C LEU A 84 -2.26 -10.65 7.49
N ARG A 85 -3.38 -11.35 7.72
CA ARG A 85 -3.49 -12.77 7.35
C ARG A 85 -3.24 -13.02 5.88
N GLY A 86 -3.72 -12.12 5.01
CA GLY A 86 -3.55 -12.21 3.56
C GLY A 86 -2.20 -11.73 3.04
N TYR A 87 -1.39 -11.07 3.87
CA TYR A 87 -0.09 -10.55 3.44
C TYR A 87 0.88 -11.71 3.15
N PRO A 88 1.63 -11.67 2.05
CA PRO A 88 2.73 -12.61 1.83
C PRO A 88 3.83 -12.42 2.89
N LYS A 89 4.46 -13.54 3.29
CA LYS A 89 5.63 -13.48 4.18
C LYS A 89 6.80 -12.82 3.44
N GLY A 90 7.52 -11.93 4.10
CA GLY A 90 8.62 -11.16 3.53
C GLY A 90 8.17 -10.01 2.61
N ALA A 91 6.86 -9.71 2.57
CA ALA A 91 6.39 -8.50 1.90
C ALA A 91 6.79 -7.26 2.69
N VAL A 92 7.07 -6.17 1.98
CA VAL A 92 7.34 -4.85 2.56
C VAL A 92 6.01 -4.09 2.67
N SER A 93 5.60 -3.76 3.89
CA SER A 93 4.43 -2.92 4.16
C SER A 93 4.86 -1.49 4.45
N ILE A 94 4.34 -0.53 3.70
CA ILE A 94 4.63 0.90 3.87
C ILE A 94 3.33 1.64 4.19
N SER A 95 3.28 2.30 5.35
CA SER A 95 2.10 3.04 5.81
C SER A 95 2.42 3.93 7.01
N LEU A 96 1.44 4.72 7.46
CA LEU A 96 1.48 5.36 8.77
C LEU A 96 1.25 4.30 9.85
N LEU A 97 2.30 3.92 10.59
CA LEU A 97 2.24 2.80 11.54
C LEU A 97 1.79 3.24 12.95
N ASP A 98 2.10 4.48 13.30
CA ASP A 98 1.94 5.07 14.62
C ASP A 98 2.46 4.12 15.71
N PRO A 99 3.79 3.85 15.73
CA PRO A 99 4.38 2.73 16.45
C PRO A 99 4.22 2.81 17.96
N TYR A 100 4.10 4.02 18.51
CA TYR A 100 3.95 4.24 19.94
C TYR A 100 2.53 3.90 20.44
N ASN A 101 1.52 3.92 19.57
CA ASN A 101 0.13 3.63 19.93
C ASN A 101 -0.37 2.27 19.42
N ASN A 102 0.31 1.66 18.44
CA ASN A 102 -0.13 0.44 17.77
C ASN A 102 0.76 -0.79 18.05
N GLY A 103 1.30 -0.93 19.27
CA GLY A 103 2.22 -2.03 19.64
C GLY A 103 1.72 -3.44 19.23
N ALA A 104 0.45 -3.75 19.50
CA ALA A 104 -0.15 -5.04 19.13
C ALA A 104 -0.20 -5.29 17.61
N LYS A 105 -0.36 -4.23 16.78
CA LYS A 105 -0.31 -4.39 15.32
C LYS A 105 1.11 -4.65 14.86
N LEU A 106 2.09 -3.97 15.44
CA LEU A 106 3.51 -4.17 15.12
C LEU A 106 3.98 -5.57 15.47
N GLU A 107 3.61 -6.08 16.66
CA GLU A 107 3.89 -7.45 17.06
C GLU A 107 3.30 -8.45 16.06
N ALA A 108 2.04 -8.26 15.65
CA ALA A 108 1.41 -9.11 14.64
C ALA A 108 2.11 -9.03 13.28
N MET A 109 2.63 -7.86 12.87
CA MET A 109 3.42 -7.72 11.64
C MET A 109 4.75 -8.48 11.74
N ALA A 110 5.44 -8.38 12.88
CA ALA A 110 6.68 -9.08 13.14
C ALA A 110 6.47 -10.61 13.15
N GLU A 111 5.44 -11.11 13.85
CA GLU A 111 5.08 -12.53 13.86
C GLU A 111 4.73 -13.06 12.47
N LYS A 112 4.04 -12.25 11.66
CA LYS A 112 3.73 -12.57 10.27
C LYS A 112 4.97 -12.61 9.36
N GLY A 113 6.07 -12.00 9.81
CA GLY A 113 7.30 -11.87 9.04
C GLY A 113 7.18 -10.88 7.89
N VAL A 114 6.48 -9.76 8.12
CA VAL A 114 6.36 -8.63 7.19
C VAL A 114 7.38 -7.56 7.58
N ASP A 115 8.12 -7.06 6.60
CA ASP A 115 9.02 -5.93 6.80
C ASP A 115 8.20 -4.63 6.80
N ALA A 116 8.22 -3.87 7.90
CA ALA A 116 7.36 -2.71 8.07
C ALA A 116 8.17 -1.40 8.00
N ILE A 117 7.75 -0.47 7.15
CA ILE A 117 8.30 0.89 7.05
C ILE A 117 7.26 1.88 7.55
N SER A 118 7.60 2.61 8.61
CA SER A 118 6.80 3.71 9.17
C SER A 118 7.15 5.03 8.48
N LEU A 119 6.15 5.67 7.87
CA LEU A 119 6.35 6.95 7.17
C LEU A 119 6.57 8.12 8.13
N GLU A 120 5.94 8.10 9.30
CA GLU A 120 6.05 9.13 10.33
C GLU A 120 7.37 9.06 11.11
N MET A 121 8.09 7.94 11.04
CA MET A 121 9.42 7.77 11.64
C MET A 121 10.58 8.04 10.68
N ILE A 122 10.29 8.47 9.44
CA ILE A 122 11.34 8.91 8.52
C ILE A 122 12.00 10.17 9.10
N PRO A 123 13.32 10.16 9.36
CA PRO A 123 13.99 11.29 9.98
C PRO A 123 13.98 12.49 9.03
N ARG A 124 13.48 13.63 9.53
CA ARG A 124 13.52 14.88 8.79
C ARG A 124 14.94 15.44 8.76
N THR A 125 15.65 15.16 7.69
CA THR A 125 17.02 15.63 7.43
C THR A 125 17.06 16.39 6.11
N THR A 126 18.13 17.10 5.81
CA THR A 126 18.28 17.82 4.53
C THR A 126 18.13 16.90 3.31
N LEU A 127 18.45 15.60 3.45
CA LEU A 127 18.31 14.61 2.38
C LEU A 127 16.92 13.95 2.32
N ALA A 128 16.08 14.15 3.34
CA ALA A 128 14.77 13.53 3.49
C ALA A 128 13.79 14.55 4.11
N GLN A 129 13.34 15.51 3.28
CA GLN A 129 12.37 16.55 3.65
C GLN A 129 10.99 16.28 3.05
#